data_AF-A0A3N1IWF9-F1
#
_entry.id   AF-A0A3N1IWF9-F1
#
_cell.length_a   1.000
_cell.length_b   1.000
_cell.length_c   1.000
_cell.angle_alpha   90.00
_cell.angle_beta   90.00
_cell.angle_gamma   90.00
#
_symmetry.space_group_name_H-M   'P 1'
#
loop_
_entity.id
_entity.type
_entity.pdbx_description
1 polymer ?
#
loop_
_entity_poly.entity_id
_entity_poly.type
_entity_poly.pdbx_seq_one_letter_code
_entity_poly.pdbx_strand_id
1 'polypeptide(L)'
;MPRDHHRPVHFTDAEFAAIKGGEDPALVNRVAHETANALLHRVRQDPDPAVVERLVTYTDVHGIEAVAELWARVGAHTLPGALWRIYLMRTVIRQNPDEIAYLFTRGTERIGTIDQAVAGAEQPTGPAEILTLADSILHGLYTGDFAVALDRGAAFCRLAAAGATSVADDSDLTAEERASVLTVRAFRLAELAEDLSAAAALWRRDALD
;
A
#
# COMPACT_ATOMS: atom_id res chain seq x y z
N MET A 1 1.13 -28.58 -28.55
CA MET A 1 1.08 -29.80 -27.73
C MET A 1 0.39 -29.45 -26.42
N PRO A 2 -0.74 -30.07 -26.03
CA PRO A 2 -1.32 -29.84 -24.71
C PRO A 2 -0.39 -30.44 -23.65
N ARG A 3 -0.19 -29.76 -22.52
CA ARG A 3 0.58 -30.30 -21.40
C ARG A 3 -0.18 -31.49 -20.81
N ASP A 4 0.43 -32.68 -20.82
CA ASP A 4 -0.11 -33.86 -20.13
C ASP A 4 -0.38 -33.52 -18.66
N HIS A 5 -1.62 -33.71 -18.23
CA HIS A 5 -2.01 -33.44 -16.85
C HIS A 5 -1.48 -34.58 -15.97
N HIS A 6 -0.54 -34.26 -15.09
CA HIS A 6 0.06 -35.25 -14.19
C HIS A 6 -0.97 -35.72 -13.17
N ARG A 7 -1.07 -37.04 -12.98
CA ARG A 7 -1.98 -37.64 -11.99
C ARG A 7 -1.49 -37.29 -10.56
N PRO A 8 -2.37 -36.96 -9.60
CA PRO A 8 -1.94 -36.65 -8.24
C PRO A 8 -1.11 -37.80 -7.66
N VAL A 9 0.04 -37.48 -7.05
CA VAL A 9 0.85 -38.46 -6.33
C VAL A 9 0.13 -38.76 -5.01
N HIS A 10 -0.14 -40.03 -4.75
CA HIS A 10 -0.72 -40.47 -3.48
C HIS A 10 0.39 -40.57 -2.44
N PHE A 11 0.32 -39.73 -1.41
CA PHE A 11 1.18 -39.80 -0.23
C PHE A 11 0.57 -40.75 0.80
N THR A 12 1.42 -41.50 1.49
CA THR A 12 1.04 -42.19 2.72
C THR A 12 0.99 -41.21 3.90
N ASP A 13 0.26 -41.52 4.96
CA ASP A 13 0.14 -40.65 6.14
C ASP A 13 1.51 -40.29 6.76
N ALA A 14 2.47 -41.22 6.74
CA ALA A 14 3.82 -41.00 7.22
C ALA A 14 4.63 -40.05 6.33
N GLU A 15 4.44 -40.12 5.00
CA GLU A 15 5.09 -39.22 4.05
C GLU A 15 4.49 -37.81 4.12
N PHE A 16 3.18 -37.71 4.33
CA PHE A 16 2.50 -36.42 4.54
C PHE A 16 2.95 -35.75 5.85
N ALA A 17 3.07 -36.52 6.94
CA ALA A 17 3.56 -36.01 8.23
C ALA A 17 5.04 -35.59 8.20
N ALA A 18 5.85 -36.15 7.30
CA ALA A 18 7.25 -35.78 7.10
C ALA A 18 7.43 -34.47 6.31
N ILE A 19 6.39 -34.02 5.59
CA ILE A 19 6.38 -32.70 4.96
C ILE A 19 6.18 -31.68 6.09
N LYS A 20 7.24 -30.91 6.38
CA LYS A 20 7.15 -29.78 7.29
C LYS A 20 6.15 -28.77 6.70
N GLY A 21 4.93 -28.76 7.23
CA GLY A 21 3.92 -27.79 6.86
C GLY A 21 4.44 -26.36 7.05
N GLY A 22 3.97 -25.44 6.19
CA GLY A 22 4.17 -24.01 6.41
C GLY A 22 3.44 -23.53 7.67
N GLU A 23 3.61 -22.25 8.02
CA GLU A 23 2.78 -21.62 9.06
C GLU A 23 1.30 -21.80 8.75
N ASP A 24 0.48 -22.05 9.79
CA ASP A 24 -0.98 -22.16 9.66
C ASP A 24 -1.55 -20.84 9.11
N PRO A 25 -2.13 -20.84 7.87
CA PRO A 25 -2.67 -19.62 7.27
C PRO A 25 -3.78 -18.97 8.11
N ALA A 26 -4.55 -19.77 8.86
CA ALA A 26 -5.59 -19.24 9.74
C ALA A 26 -5.01 -18.50 10.94
N LEU A 27 -3.89 -18.99 11.48
CA LEU A 27 -3.16 -18.32 12.55
C LEU A 27 -2.56 -17.00 12.06
N VAL A 28 -1.87 -17.01 10.91
CA VAL A 28 -1.29 -15.80 10.30
C VAL A 28 -2.36 -14.74 10.07
N ASN A 29 -3.49 -15.13 9.47
CA ASN A 29 -4.61 -14.23 9.23
C ASN A 29 -5.14 -13.65 10.56
N ARG A 30 -5.43 -14.49 11.55
CA ARG A 30 -5.92 -14.03 12.86
C ARG A 30 -4.97 -13.03 13.53
N VAL A 31 -3.68 -13.35 13.59
CA VAL A 31 -2.67 -12.49 14.20
C VAL A 31 -2.58 -11.15 13.48
N ALA A 32 -2.65 -11.15 12.14
CA ALA A 32 -2.67 -9.92 11.35
C ALA A 32 -3.88 -9.04 11.69
N HIS A 33 -5.09 -9.60 11.77
CA HIS A 33 -6.29 -8.85 12.16
C HIS A 33 -6.25 -8.37 13.62
N GLU A 34 -5.80 -9.21 14.56
CA GLU A 34 -5.67 -8.85 15.98
C GLU A 34 -4.68 -7.69 16.18
N THR A 35 -3.52 -7.75 15.51
CA THR A 35 -2.49 -6.71 15.60
C THR A 35 -2.92 -5.39 14.95
N ALA A 36 -3.58 -5.44 13.79
CA ALA A 36 -4.11 -4.25 13.13
C ALA A 36 -5.20 -3.57 13.97
N ASN A 37 -6.14 -4.35 14.51
CA ASN A 37 -7.20 -3.83 15.38
C ASN A 37 -6.64 -3.27 16.69
N ALA A 38 -5.69 -3.97 17.33
CA ALA A 38 -5.05 -3.48 18.55
C ALA A 38 -4.33 -2.15 18.31
N LEU A 39 -3.66 -2.00 17.17
CA LEU A 39 -2.98 -0.77 16.79
C LEU A 39 -3.95 0.41 16.65
N LEU A 40 -5.00 0.22 15.85
CA LEU A 40 -6.00 1.26 15.59
C LEU A 40 -6.77 1.62 16.87
N HIS A 41 -7.13 0.62 17.67
CA HIS A 41 -7.84 0.82 18.93
C HIS A 41 -6.98 1.58 19.96
N ARG A 42 -5.70 1.22 20.10
CA ARG A 42 -4.78 1.87 21.04
C ARG A 42 -4.67 3.37 20.77
N VAL A 43 -4.53 3.75 19.51
CA VAL A 43 -4.47 5.15 19.11
C VAL A 43 -5.80 5.88 19.37
N ARG A 44 -6.93 5.24 19.08
CA ARG A 44 -8.25 5.87 19.30
C ARG A 44 -8.59 6.08 20.78
N GLN A 45 -8.12 5.19 21.64
CA GLN A 45 -8.32 5.32 23.10
C GLN A 45 -7.41 6.39 23.72
N ASP A 46 -6.24 6.65 23.12
CA ASP A 46 -5.27 7.63 23.58
C ASP A 46 -4.71 8.41 22.38
N PRO A 47 -5.46 9.41 21.88
CA PRO A 47 -5.11 10.15 20.66
C PRO A 47 -4.01 11.20 20.90
N ASP A 48 -3.24 11.11 21.99
CA ASP A 48 -2.12 11.99 22.25
C ASP A 48 -1.18 12.00 21.02
N PRO A 49 -0.99 13.15 20.35
CA PRO A 49 -0.10 13.26 19.20
C PRO A 49 1.31 12.74 19.48
N ALA A 50 1.79 12.84 20.72
CA ALA A 50 3.08 12.30 21.10
C ALA A 50 3.09 10.76 21.13
N VAL A 51 1.98 10.09 21.43
CA VAL A 51 1.84 8.62 21.32
C VAL A 51 1.86 8.19 19.86
N VAL A 52 1.12 8.89 19.00
CA VAL A 52 1.08 8.60 17.56
C VAL A 52 2.46 8.81 16.93
N GLU A 53 3.11 9.93 17.21
CA GLU A 53 4.46 10.22 16.72
C GLU A 53 5.46 9.16 17.20
N ARG A 54 5.39 8.75 18.49
CA ARG A 54 6.22 7.67 19.00
C ARG A 54 5.91 6.35 18.32
N LEU A 55 4.66 6.06 18.00
CA LEU A 55 4.27 4.82 17.33
C LEU A 55 4.78 4.80 15.88
N VAL A 56 4.59 5.89 15.14
CA VAL A 56 5.10 6.08 13.77
C VAL A 56 6.63 6.05 13.74
N THR A 57 7.29 6.76 14.66
CA THR A 57 8.76 6.76 14.79
C THR A 57 9.28 5.39 15.23
N TYR A 58 8.59 4.71 16.13
CA TYR A 58 8.94 3.34 16.54
C TYR A 58 8.80 2.37 15.37
N THR A 59 7.75 2.50 14.54
CA THR A 59 7.62 1.72 13.31
C THR A 59 8.72 2.03 12.29
N ASP A 60 9.23 3.26 12.27
CA ASP A 60 10.34 3.68 11.40
C ASP A 60 11.71 3.17 11.87
N VAL A 61 11.92 3.03 13.19
CA VAL A 61 13.23 2.68 13.78
C VAL A 61 13.35 1.21 14.16
N HIS A 62 12.27 0.59 14.63
CA HIS A 62 12.24 -0.80 15.12
C HIS A 62 11.44 -1.74 14.22
N GLY A 63 10.98 -1.23 13.07
CA GLY A 63 10.38 -1.99 11.99
C GLY A 63 8.93 -2.36 12.29
N ILE A 64 8.00 -1.65 11.66
CA ILE A 64 6.71 -2.28 11.37
C ILE A 64 6.90 -3.54 10.53
N GLU A 65 8.03 -3.69 9.84
CA GLU A 65 8.41 -4.77 8.94
C GLU A 65 7.91 -6.16 9.37
N ALA A 66 8.12 -6.58 10.62
CA ALA A 66 7.62 -7.88 11.08
C ALA A 66 6.08 -7.99 11.08
N VAL A 67 5.39 -6.92 11.47
CA VAL A 67 3.91 -6.83 11.47
C VAL A 67 3.38 -6.58 10.04
N ALA A 68 4.11 -5.80 9.26
CA ALA A 68 3.83 -5.48 7.87
C ALA A 68 3.94 -6.75 7.00
N GLU A 69 4.93 -7.61 7.25
CA GLU A 69 5.06 -8.92 6.61
C GLU A 69 3.86 -9.84 6.92
N LEU A 70 3.34 -9.80 8.15
CA LEU A 70 2.13 -10.52 8.52
C LEU A 70 0.92 -9.96 7.76
N TRP A 71 0.78 -8.64 7.70
CA TRP A 71 -0.33 -7.98 7.00
C TRP A 71 -0.27 -8.15 5.48
N ALA A 72 0.92 -8.19 4.88
CA ALA A 72 1.11 -8.40 3.46
C ALA A 72 0.55 -9.73 2.94
N ARG A 73 0.35 -10.71 3.84
CA ARG A 73 -0.23 -12.03 3.53
C ARG A 73 -1.75 -12.07 3.58
N VAL A 74 -2.39 -10.98 4.02
CA VAL A 74 -3.84 -10.87 4.14
C VAL A 74 -4.44 -10.19 2.90
N GLY A 75 -5.72 -10.48 2.62
CA GLY A 75 -6.45 -9.91 1.49
C GLY A 75 -6.45 -8.37 1.50
N ALA A 76 -6.49 -7.79 0.31
CA ALA A 76 -6.39 -6.35 0.09
C ALA A 76 -7.43 -5.51 0.82
N HIS A 77 -8.64 -6.06 0.87
CA HIS A 77 -9.85 -5.40 1.32
C HIS A 77 -10.17 -5.78 2.77
N THR A 78 -9.12 -5.76 3.60
CA THR A 78 -9.15 -6.00 5.04
C THR A 78 -8.43 -4.84 5.74
N LEU A 79 -8.67 -4.64 7.03
CA LEU A 79 -7.97 -3.63 7.83
C LEU A 79 -6.44 -3.79 7.77
N PRO A 80 -5.84 -4.97 8.06
CA PRO A 80 -4.39 -5.15 7.93
C PRO A 80 -3.91 -4.93 6.48
N GLY A 81 -4.68 -5.38 5.49
CA GLY A 81 -4.34 -5.21 4.07
C GLY A 81 -4.30 -3.75 3.62
N ALA A 82 -5.22 -2.92 4.13
CA ALA A 82 -5.27 -1.48 3.87
C ALA A 82 -4.12 -0.74 4.55
N LEU A 83 -3.85 -1.05 5.83
CA LEU A 83 -2.71 -0.50 6.56
C LEU A 83 -1.39 -0.79 5.82
N TRP A 84 -1.17 -2.06 5.46
CA TRP A 84 0.03 -2.46 4.73
C TRP A 84 0.26 -1.65 3.45
N ARG A 85 -0.79 -1.38 2.67
CA ARG A 85 -0.69 -0.61 1.42
C ARG A 85 -0.24 0.83 1.65
N ILE A 86 -0.72 1.49 2.71
CA ILE A 86 -0.26 2.83 3.06
C ILE A 86 1.20 2.81 3.52
N TYR A 87 1.58 1.81 4.32
CA TYR A 87 2.99 1.62 4.70
C TYR A 87 3.89 1.37 3.49
N LEU A 88 3.47 0.50 2.58
CA LEU A 88 4.18 0.22 1.32
C LEU A 88 4.32 1.49 0.46
N MET A 89 3.24 2.24 0.28
CA MET A 89 3.24 3.52 -0.44
C MET A 89 4.28 4.46 0.13
N ARG A 90 4.28 4.66 1.46
CA ARG A 90 5.24 5.53 2.14
C ARG A 90 6.68 5.04 2.01
N THR A 91 6.91 3.73 2.13
CA THR A 91 8.24 3.13 1.95
C THR A 91 8.77 3.39 0.54
N VAL A 92 7.94 3.20 -0.50
CA VAL A 92 8.32 3.47 -1.89
C VAL A 92 8.64 4.95 -2.10
N ILE A 93 7.83 5.86 -1.53
CA ILE A 93 8.10 7.31 -1.59
C ILE A 93 9.45 7.64 -0.95
N ARG A 94 9.75 7.08 0.24
CA ARG A 94 11.00 7.33 0.97
C ARG A 94 12.23 6.79 0.26
N GLN A 95 12.11 5.68 -0.47
CA GLN A 95 13.22 5.07 -1.20
C GLN A 95 13.68 5.90 -2.40
N ASN A 96 12.78 6.63 -3.07
CA ASN A 96 13.13 7.46 -4.21
C ASN A 96 12.18 8.68 -4.34
N PRO A 97 12.30 9.68 -3.45
CA PRO A 97 11.37 10.80 -3.42
C PRO A 97 11.45 11.68 -4.67
N ASP A 98 12.62 11.79 -5.30
CA ASP A 98 12.81 12.55 -6.54
C ASP A 98 12.00 11.98 -7.70
N GLU A 99 12.12 10.67 -7.93
CA GLU A 99 11.37 10.01 -9.01
C GLU A 99 9.87 10.06 -8.74
N ILE A 100 9.45 9.83 -7.50
CA ILE A 100 8.03 9.81 -7.16
C ILE A 100 7.41 11.22 -7.22
N ALA A 101 8.11 12.25 -6.77
CA ALA A 101 7.67 13.65 -6.93
C ALA A 101 7.54 14.03 -8.41
N TYR A 102 8.48 13.59 -9.25
CA TYR A 102 8.41 13.80 -10.70
C TYR A 102 7.18 13.10 -11.31
N LEU A 103 6.97 11.81 -11.01
CA LEU A 103 5.81 11.07 -11.50
C LEU A 103 4.49 11.68 -11.01
N PHE A 104 4.40 12.04 -9.73
CA PHE A 104 3.20 12.69 -9.18
C PHE A 104 2.88 14.00 -9.91
N THR A 105 3.87 14.88 -10.06
CA THR A 105 3.71 16.18 -10.75
C THR A 105 3.30 15.96 -12.22
N ARG A 106 3.99 15.07 -12.94
CA ARG A 106 3.61 14.69 -14.30
C ARG A 106 2.19 14.14 -14.38
N GLY A 107 1.75 13.39 -13.38
CA GLY A 107 0.38 12.91 -13.25
C GLY A 107 -0.65 14.04 -13.14
N THR A 108 -0.39 15.02 -12.26
CA THR A 108 -1.27 16.18 -12.07
C THR A 108 -1.44 17.02 -13.35
N GLU A 109 -0.40 17.10 -14.18
CA GLU A 109 -0.45 17.79 -15.48
C GLU A 109 -1.26 17.02 -16.53
N ARG A 110 -1.37 15.69 -16.38
CA ARG A 110 -1.98 14.80 -17.38
C ARG A 110 -3.44 14.47 -17.11
N ILE A 111 -3.81 14.26 -15.84
CA ILE A 111 -5.18 13.91 -15.46
C ILE A 111 -5.78 15.05 -14.62
N GLY A 112 -6.58 15.90 -15.26
CA GLY A 112 -7.28 17.03 -14.61
C GLY A 112 -8.44 16.59 -13.72
N THR A 113 -8.18 15.72 -12.73
CA THR A 113 -9.17 15.19 -11.78
C THR A 113 -9.09 15.94 -10.46
N ILE A 114 -10.04 15.66 -9.56
CA ILE A 114 -10.00 16.19 -8.18
C ILE A 114 -8.89 15.55 -7.32
N ASP A 115 -8.21 14.53 -7.83
CA ASP A 115 -7.24 13.73 -7.06
C ASP A 115 -6.11 14.60 -6.50
N GLN A 116 -5.72 15.67 -7.19
CA GLN A 116 -4.69 16.58 -6.68
C GLN A 116 -5.14 17.25 -5.37
N ALA A 117 -6.38 17.71 -5.31
CA ALA A 117 -6.97 18.30 -4.11
C ALA A 117 -7.21 17.26 -3.02
N VAL A 118 -7.64 16.05 -3.40
CA VAL A 118 -7.88 14.95 -2.45
C VAL A 118 -6.57 14.50 -1.82
N ALA A 119 -5.52 14.21 -2.60
CA ALA A 119 -4.22 13.84 -2.07
C ALA A 119 -3.71 14.88 -1.06
N GLY A 120 -3.89 16.18 -1.40
CA GLY A 120 -3.56 17.29 -0.52
C GLY A 120 -2.06 17.59 -0.51
N ALA A 121 -1.40 17.46 -1.66
CA ALA A 121 0.02 17.77 -1.82
C ALA A 121 0.24 19.28 -1.95
N GLU A 122 1.26 19.81 -1.27
CA GLU A 122 1.70 21.19 -1.45
C GLU A 122 2.22 21.44 -2.88
N GLN A 123 2.04 22.66 -3.39
CA GLN A 123 2.40 23.04 -4.76
C GLN A 123 3.48 24.13 -4.74
N PRO A 124 4.61 23.96 -5.45
CA PRO A 124 4.99 22.78 -6.25
C PRO A 124 5.30 21.55 -5.38
N THR A 125 5.01 20.34 -5.88
CA THR A 125 5.25 19.10 -5.14
C THR A 125 6.65 18.55 -5.43
N GLY A 126 7.65 19.00 -4.67
CA GLY A 126 9.02 18.48 -4.75
C GLY A 126 9.25 17.23 -3.88
N PRO A 127 10.50 16.76 -3.79
CA PRO A 127 10.86 15.59 -3.00
C PRO A 127 10.55 15.74 -1.51
N ALA A 128 10.73 16.94 -0.95
CA ALA A 128 10.41 17.20 0.46
C ALA A 128 8.89 17.17 0.68
N GLU A 129 8.13 17.82 -0.19
CA GLU A 129 6.68 17.93 -0.11
C GLU A 129 6.02 16.55 -0.28
N ILE A 130 6.57 15.67 -1.13
CA ILE A 130 6.02 14.32 -1.29
C ILE A 130 6.29 13.41 -0.08
N LEU A 131 7.42 13.61 0.61
CA LEU A 131 7.70 12.95 1.89
C LEU A 131 6.72 13.41 2.96
N THR A 132 6.53 14.73 3.09
CA THR A 132 5.55 15.31 4.01
C THR A 132 4.13 14.83 3.70
N LEU A 133 3.75 14.73 2.43
CA LEU A 133 2.48 14.16 2.01
C LEU A 133 2.31 12.72 2.52
N ALA A 134 3.31 11.86 2.27
CA ALA A 134 3.28 10.46 2.68
C ALA A 134 3.14 10.31 4.21
N ASP A 135 3.91 11.11 4.95
CA ASP A 135 3.81 11.16 6.41
C ASP A 135 2.43 11.65 6.84
N SER A 136 1.87 12.70 6.23
CA SER A 136 0.54 13.21 6.57
C SER A 136 -0.58 12.20 6.33
N ILE A 137 -0.49 11.41 5.26
CA ILE A 137 -1.47 10.36 4.95
C ILE A 137 -1.39 9.24 5.99
N LEU A 138 -0.18 8.80 6.33
CA LEU A 138 0.02 7.78 7.36
C LEU A 138 -0.52 8.25 8.72
N HIS A 139 -0.18 9.47 9.14
CA HIS A 139 -0.71 10.04 10.38
C HIS A 139 -2.23 10.13 10.37
N GLY A 140 -2.84 10.47 9.23
CA GLY A 140 -4.28 10.55 9.07
C GLY A 140 -5.04 9.24 9.35
N LEU A 141 -4.41 8.08 9.17
CA LEU A 141 -5.01 6.79 9.55
C LEU A 141 -5.28 6.69 11.06
N TYR A 142 -4.48 7.40 11.85
CA TYR A 142 -4.41 7.29 13.29
C TYR A 142 -5.13 8.43 13.99
N THR A 143 -4.98 9.65 13.49
CA THR A 143 -5.51 10.87 14.15
C THR A 143 -6.78 11.42 13.51
N GLY A 144 -7.11 10.99 12.29
CA GLY A 144 -8.24 11.52 11.51
C GLY A 144 -9.27 10.47 11.12
N ASP A 145 -10.04 10.79 10.08
CA ASP A 145 -10.93 9.82 9.44
C ASP A 145 -10.10 8.85 8.60
N PHE A 146 -10.14 7.57 8.99
CA PHE A 146 -9.41 6.49 8.34
C PHE A 146 -9.74 6.37 6.85
N ALA A 147 -11.03 6.46 6.46
CA ALA A 147 -11.42 6.39 5.06
C ALA A 147 -10.91 7.59 4.27
N VAL A 148 -10.83 8.77 4.88
CA VAL A 148 -10.23 9.94 4.24
C VAL A 148 -8.75 9.69 3.99
N ALA A 149 -7.99 9.20 4.96
CA ALA A 149 -6.57 8.89 4.76
C ALA A 149 -6.36 7.85 3.63
N LEU A 150 -7.20 6.82 3.54
CA LEU A 150 -7.18 5.86 2.45
C LEU A 150 -7.48 6.51 1.09
N ASP A 151 -8.50 7.37 1.00
CA ASP A 151 -8.82 8.11 -0.23
C ASP A 151 -7.66 9.02 -0.67
N ARG A 152 -6.97 9.66 0.28
CA ARG A 152 -5.77 10.47 0.00
C ARG A 152 -4.65 9.64 -0.59
N GLY A 153 -4.40 8.45 -0.02
CA GLY A 153 -3.45 7.49 -0.58
C GLY A 153 -3.85 7.01 -1.98
N ALA A 154 -5.13 6.69 -2.19
CA ALA A 154 -5.64 6.28 -3.49
C ALA A 154 -5.49 7.37 -4.56
N ALA A 155 -5.81 8.62 -4.21
CA ALA A 155 -5.64 9.78 -5.08
C ALA A 155 -4.17 9.99 -5.47
N PHE A 156 -3.25 9.89 -4.50
CA PHE A 156 -1.81 9.92 -4.78
C PHE A 156 -1.40 8.82 -5.76
N CYS A 157 -1.84 7.58 -5.53
CA CYS A 157 -1.51 6.45 -6.39
C CYS A 157 -2.05 6.62 -7.83
N ARG A 158 -3.26 7.16 -8.02
CA ARG A 158 -3.80 7.48 -9.36
C ARG A 158 -2.96 8.51 -10.11
N LEU A 159 -2.57 9.58 -9.43
CA LEU A 159 -1.72 10.63 -10.02
C LEU A 159 -0.35 10.07 -10.39
N ALA A 160 0.32 9.38 -9.47
CA ALA A 160 1.62 8.77 -9.74
C ALA A 160 1.54 7.71 -10.86
N ALA A 161 0.45 6.93 -10.94
CA ALA A 161 0.21 5.98 -12.02
C ALA A 161 0.10 6.69 -13.38
N ALA A 162 -0.71 7.75 -13.47
CA ALA A 162 -0.86 8.53 -14.69
C ALA A 162 0.46 9.18 -15.13
N GLY A 163 1.27 9.65 -14.18
CA GLY A 163 2.62 10.15 -14.46
C GLY A 163 3.55 9.05 -14.96
N ALA A 164 3.53 7.87 -14.34
CA ALA A 164 4.33 6.73 -14.77
C ALA A 164 3.97 6.29 -16.20
N THR A 165 2.68 6.21 -16.54
CA THR A 165 2.21 5.95 -17.91
C THR A 165 2.73 7.02 -18.87
N SER A 166 2.57 8.30 -18.52
CA SER A 166 3.06 9.39 -19.37
C SER A 166 4.56 9.31 -19.64
N VAL A 167 5.37 8.95 -18.64
CA VAL A 167 6.83 8.89 -18.80
C VAL A 167 7.24 7.61 -19.53
N ALA A 168 6.47 6.52 -19.39
CA ALA A 168 6.63 5.31 -20.19
C ALA A 168 6.42 5.61 -21.68
N ASP A 169 5.32 6.27 -22.03
CA ASP A 169 4.99 6.65 -23.41
C ASP A 169 6.09 7.53 -24.04
N ASP A 170 6.59 8.52 -23.29
CA ASP A 170 7.69 9.39 -23.75
C ASP A 170 8.99 8.58 -24.02
N SER A 171 9.18 7.45 -23.32
CA SER A 171 10.38 6.61 -23.40
C SER A 171 10.25 5.47 -24.41
N ASP A 172 9.05 5.14 -24.89
CA ASP A 172 8.74 3.90 -25.59
C ASP A 172 9.61 3.68 -26.85
N LEU A 173 9.82 4.74 -27.63
CA LEU A 173 10.61 4.67 -28.87
C LEU A 173 12.13 4.71 -28.66
N THR A 174 12.61 5.09 -27.47
CA THR A 174 14.04 5.38 -27.24
C THR A 174 14.67 4.53 -26.14
N ALA A 175 13.86 3.95 -25.26
CA ALA A 175 14.30 3.16 -24.12
C ALA A 175 13.21 2.14 -23.72
N GLU A 176 13.00 1.13 -24.56
CA GLU A 176 11.96 0.10 -24.40
C GLU A 176 11.98 -0.57 -23.01
N GLU A 177 13.15 -0.92 -22.49
CA GLU A 177 13.27 -1.54 -21.16
C GLU A 177 12.76 -0.61 -20.05
N ARG A 178 13.09 0.69 -20.13
CA ARG A 178 12.61 1.70 -19.17
C ARG A 178 11.10 1.91 -19.30
N ALA A 179 10.58 1.96 -20.51
CA ALA A 179 9.14 2.09 -20.77
C ALA A 179 8.36 0.90 -20.19
N SER A 180 8.88 -0.32 -20.36
CA SER A 180 8.30 -1.54 -19.78
C SER A 180 8.25 -1.49 -18.25
N VAL A 181 9.37 -1.11 -17.60
CA VAL A 181 9.43 -0.95 -16.14
C VAL A 181 8.41 0.09 -15.64
N LEU A 182 8.32 1.24 -16.30
CA LEU A 182 7.38 2.30 -15.93
C LEU A 182 5.92 1.89 -16.16
N THR A 183 5.64 1.11 -17.21
CA THR A 183 4.30 0.57 -17.48
C THR A 183 3.87 -0.39 -16.38
N VAL A 184 4.75 -1.31 -15.97
CA VAL A 184 4.46 -2.21 -14.85
C VAL A 184 4.26 -1.42 -13.55
N ARG A 185 5.09 -0.39 -13.30
CA ARG A 185 4.92 0.47 -12.13
C ARG A 185 3.59 1.22 -12.15
N ALA A 186 3.19 1.77 -13.30
CA ALA A 186 1.91 2.45 -13.46
C ALA A 186 0.75 1.51 -13.14
N PHE A 187 0.80 0.27 -13.66
CA PHE A 187 -0.20 -0.75 -13.36
C PHE A 187 -0.29 -1.07 -11.87
N ARG A 188 0.84 -1.27 -11.18
CA ARG A 188 0.86 -1.52 -9.73
C ARG A 188 0.29 -0.36 -8.94
N LEU A 189 0.65 0.88 -9.29
CA LEU A 189 0.10 2.07 -8.62
C LEU A 189 -1.42 2.18 -8.83
N ALA A 190 -1.93 1.85 -10.02
CA ALA A 190 -3.36 1.79 -10.27
C ALA A 190 -4.06 0.70 -9.43
N GLU A 191 -3.49 -0.49 -9.31
CA GLU A 191 -4.01 -1.55 -8.43
C GLU A 191 -4.06 -1.10 -6.96
N LEU A 192 -2.99 -0.45 -6.47
CA LEU A 192 -2.97 0.10 -5.11
C LEU A 192 -4.08 1.15 -4.91
N ALA A 193 -4.33 2.01 -5.91
CA ALA A 193 -5.37 3.02 -5.82
C ALA A 193 -6.78 2.42 -5.71
N GLU A 194 -7.07 1.38 -6.49
CA GLU A 194 -8.35 0.66 -6.44
C GLU A 194 -8.53 -0.05 -5.10
N ASP A 195 -7.50 -0.73 -4.61
CA ASP A 195 -7.54 -1.40 -3.31
C ASP A 195 -7.79 -0.43 -2.15
N LEU A 196 -7.11 0.71 -2.14
CA LEU A 196 -7.29 1.75 -1.12
C LEU A 196 -8.68 2.38 -1.19
N SER A 197 -9.20 2.64 -2.40
CA SER A 197 -10.55 3.18 -2.59
C SER A 197 -11.62 2.18 -2.13
N ALA A 198 -11.45 0.89 -2.44
CA ALA A 198 -12.34 -0.18 -2.00
C ALA A 198 -12.30 -0.33 -0.47
N ALA A 199 -11.12 -0.29 0.14
CA ALA A 199 -10.95 -0.32 1.59
C ALA A 199 -11.61 0.89 2.27
N ALA A 200 -11.48 2.10 1.71
CA ALA A 200 -12.15 3.29 2.22
C ALA A 200 -13.69 3.14 2.17
N ALA A 201 -14.22 2.57 1.08
CA ALA A 201 -15.65 2.31 0.94
C ALA A 201 -16.15 1.24 1.91
N LEU A 202 -15.37 0.19 2.18
CA LEU A 202 -15.67 -0.84 3.19
C LEU A 202 -15.64 -0.26 4.60
N TRP A 203 -14.64 0.59 4.90
CA TRP A 203 -14.51 1.25 6.19
C TRP A 203 -15.73 2.09 6.53
N ARG A 204 -16.22 2.90 5.57
CA ARG A 204 -17.41 3.76 5.77
C ARG A 204 -18.70 3.00 6.07
N ARG A 205 -18.77 1.70 5.75
CA ARG A 205 -19.94 0.85 5.98
C ARG A 205 -19.70 -0.20 7.06
N ASP A 206 -18.67 -0.01 7.88
CA ASP A 206 -18.28 -0.93 8.97
C ASP A 206 -18.11 -2.39 8.50
N ALA A 207 -17.56 -2.57 7.29
CA ALA A 207 -17.34 -3.89 6.68
C ALA A 207 -15.86 -4.14 6.33
N LEU A 208 -14.94 -3.33 6.85
CA LEU A 208 -13.51 -3.54 6.72
C LEU A 208 -12.98 -4.24 7.97
N ASP A 209 -12.89 -5.56 7.91
CA ASP A 209 -12.41 -6.42 9.01
C ASP A 209 -10.88 -6.58 9.00
#